data_AF-A0A848DNQ0-F1
#
_entry.id   AF-A0A848DNQ0-F1
#
_cell.length_a   1.000
_cell.length_b   1.000
_cell.length_c   1.000
_cell.angle_alpha   90.00
_cell.angle_beta   90.00
_cell.angle_gamma   90.00
#
_symmetry.space_group_name_H-M   'P 1'
#
loop_
_entity.id
_entity.type
_entity.pdbx_description
1 polymer ?
#
loop_
_entity_poly.entity_id
_entity_poly.type
_entity_poly.pdbx_seq_one_letter_code
_entity_poly.pdbx_strand_id
1 'polypeptide(L)'
;MILGGIAAVTVLVVVALVALLLGRGGSELPPAAPPSEPVAQAPAAGDDGWDVAAQTELATRAMLELPEAASQPHGLTRDTAGPPLALPAAGVTSGRWVPGGFPATPEGALAQLAALTEAGLSGGDPQAYRQAYESVALPGAPAADTTVMYRNLQQLRAGAGLPRTGAVAGLALTYRTTSGLIKGTTHAGRYAVVCVLGEYSAQHQGRAVAGGFGDCQAMRHVDGEWRISPGAAAAKAPNAWPGTAEAVAAGYRDVVR
;
A
#
# COMPACT_ATOMS: atom_id res chain seq x y z
N MET A 1 56.02 2.19 -5.50
CA MET A 1 55.33 3.46 -5.87
C MET A 1 54.65 3.39 -7.26
N ILE A 2 54.03 2.27 -7.65
CA ILE A 2 53.36 2.14 -8.96
C ILE A 2 51.82 1.94 -8.82
N LEU A 3 51.34 1.47 -7.65
CA LEU A 3 49.90 1.29 -7.42
C LEU A 3 49.11 2.60 -7.19
N GLY A 4 49.75 3.67 -6.69
CA GLY A 4 49.08 4.96 -6.46
C GLY A 4 48.79 5.73 -7.76
N GLY A 5 49.57 5.49 -8.82
CA GLY A 5 49.39 6.17 -10.11
C GLY A 5 48.20 5.63 -10.91
N ILE A 6 47.94 4.33 -10.84
CA ILE A 6 46.87 3.69 -11.64
C ILE A 6 45.49 4.13 -11.15
N ALA A 7 45.29 4.19 -9.83
CA ALA A 7 44.02 4.64 -9.23
C ALA A 7 43.72 6.12 -9.51
N ALA A 8 44.75 6.98 -9.47
CA ALA A 8 44.59 8.40 -9.78
C ALA A 8 44.23 8.64 -11.26
N VAL A 9 44.84 7.88 -12.18
CA VAL A 9 44.55 7.96 -13.61
C VAL A 9 43.13 7.45 -13.92
N THR A 10 42.65 6.40 -13.24
CA THR A 10 41.28 5.89 -13.46
C THR A 10 40.23 6.89 -13.01
N VAL A 11 40.42 7.55 -11.85
CA VAL A 11 39.48 8.57 -11.35
C VAL A 11 39.43 9.78 -12.28
N LEU A 12 40.58 10.25 -12.77
CA LEU A 12 40.66 11.37 -13.72
C LEU A 12 39.96 11.07 -15.05
N VAL A 13 40.10 9.84 -15.57
CA VAL A 13 39.42 9.42 -16.80
C VAL A 13 37.90 9.38 -16.62
N VAL A 14 37.40 8.88 -15.47
CA VAL A 14 35.96 8.83 -15.18
C VAL A 14 35.37 10.23 -15.04
N VAL A 15 36.06 11.15 -14.34
CA VAL A 15 35.59 12.55 -14.19
C VAL A 15 35.58 13.29 -15.54
N ALA A 16 36.60 13.08 -16.37
CA ALA A 16 36.65 13.67 -17.72
C ALA A 16 35.53 13.13 -18.62
N LEU A 17 35.21 11.83 -18.54
CA LEU A 17 34.10 11.22 -19.28
C LEU A 17 32.75 11.75 -18.85
N VAL A 18 32.51 11.91 -17.54
CA VAL A 18 31.27 12.48 -17.00
C VAL A 18 31.10 13.94 -17.43
N ALA A 19 32.16 14.74 -17.40
CA ALA A 19 32.12 16.13 -17.86
C ALA A 19 31.84 16.22 -19.38
N LEU A 20 32.38 15.31 -20.19
CA LEU A 20 32.14 15.27 -21.64
C LEU A 20 30.72 14.84 -22.00
N LEU A 21 30.13 13.93 -21.21
CA LEU A 21 28.76 13.44 -21.39
C LEU A 21 27.72 14.49 -20.93
N LEU A 22 28.02 15.23 -19.86
CA LEU A 22 27.17 16.32 -19.38
C LEU A 22 27.29 17.59 -20.23
N GLY A 23 28.42 17.81 -20.91
CA GLY A 23 28.67 18.97 -21.77
C GLY A 23 28.15 18.86 -23.21
N ARG A 24 27.63 17.71 -23.65
CA ARG A 24 27.18 17.48 -25.05
C ARG A 24 25.68 17.27 -25.23
N GLY A 25 24.86 17.51 -24.21
CA GLY A 25 23.40 17.41 -24.28
C GLY A 25 22.65 18.63 -24.82
N GLY A 26 23.33 19.55 -25.53
CA GLY A 26 22.69 20.73 -26.12
C GLY A 26 21.92 20.39 -27.39
N SER A 27 20.69 19.90 -27.26
CA SER A 27 19.73 19.88 -28.37
C SER A 27 18.98 21.21 -28.38
N GLU A 28 19.11 21.96 -29.48
CA GLU A 28 18.34 23.18 -29.74
C GLU A 28 16.84 22.83 -29.78
N LEU A 29 16.07 23.42 -28.86
CA LEU A 29 14.61 23.35 -28.87
C LEU A 29 14.05 24.31 -29.94
N PRO A 30 13.10 23.89 -30.79
CA PRO A 30 12.42 24.80 -31.72
C PRO A 30 11.64 25.89 -30.98
N PRO A 31 11.42 27.06 -31.61
CA PRO A 31 10.82 28.22 -30.95
C PRO A 31 9.43 27.92 -30.40
N ALA A 32 9.21 28.34 -29.15
CA ALA A 32 7.95 28.19 -28.44
C ALA A 32 6.81 28.91 -29.18
N ALA A 33 5.70 28.20 -29.36
CA ALA A 33 4.43 28.82 -29.72
C ALA A 33 4.00 29.80 -28.61
N PRO A 34 3.31 30.90 -28.94
CA PRO A 34 2.86 31.88 -27.94
C PRO A 34 1.97 31.20 -26.89
N PRO A 35 2.02 31.67 -25.63
CA PRO A 35 1.28 31.06 -24.54
C PRO A 35 -0.23 31.16 -24.83
N SER A 36 -0.87 30.02 -25.01
CA SER A 36 -2.32 29.92 -24.82
C SER A 36 -2.59 30.25 -23.36
N GLU A 37 -3.41 31.28 -23.12
CA GLU A 37 -3.89 31.62 -21.78
C GLU A 37 -4.37 30.34 -21.07
N PRO A 38 -4.04 30.16 -19.77
CA PRO A 38 -4.63 29.06 -19.01
C PRO A 38 -6.13 29.28 -19.01
N VAL A 39 -6.86 28.49 -19.80
CA VAL A 39 -8.29 28.34 -19.60
C VAL A 39 -8.40 27.78 -18.19
N ALA A 40 -8.84 28.62 -17.26
CA ALA A 40 -9.18 28.20 -15.91
C ALA A 40 -10.13 27.02 -16.05
N GLN A 41 -9.62 25.81 -15.78
CA GLN A 41 -10.46 24.65 -15.63
C GLN A 41 -11.37 24.97 -14.46
N ALA A 42 -12.66 25.12 -14.78
CA ALA A 42 -13.69 25.20 -13.76
C ALA A 42 -13.47 24.04 -12.77
N PRO A 43 -13.57 24.29 -11.45
CA PRO A 43 -13.38 23.25 -10.46
C PRO A 43 -14.28 22.08 -10.82
N ALA A 44 -13.70 20.88 -10.87
CA ALA A 44 -14.47 19.66 -11.06
C ALA A 44 -15.57 19.64 -10.00
N ALA A 45 -16.82 19.43 -10.43
CA ALA A 45 -17.96 19.34 -9.53
C ALA A 45 -17.69 18.26 -8.47
N GLY A 46 -17.61 18.67 -7.20
CA GLY A 46 -17.43 17.79 -6.04
C GLY A 46 -16.47 18.33 -4.98
N ASP A 47 -16.51 19.62 -4.63
CA ASP A 47 -15.82 20.10 -3.44
C ASP A 47 -16.75 19.90 -2.23
N ASP A 48 -16.87 18.66 -1.73
CA ASP A 48 -17.76 18.30 -0.61
C ASP A 48 -17.29 18.91 0.75
N GLY A 49 -16.48 19.96 0.72
CA GLY A 49 -15.84 20.56 1.89
C GLY A 49 -14.81 19.66 2.55
N TRP A 50 -14.13 18.79 1.78
CA TRP A 50 -13.08 17.92 2.32
C TRP A 50 -11.87 18.73 2.78
N ASP A 51 -11.44 18.55 4.03
CA ASP A 51 -10.18 19.11 4.52
C ASP A 51 -8.98 18.29 4.01
N VAL A 52 -8.55 18.58 2.78
CA VAL A 52 -7.47 17.86 2.09
C VAL A 52 -6.14 17.98 2.85
N ALA A 53 -5.90 19.10 3.53
CA ALA A 53 -4.66 19.31 4.28
C ALA A 53 -4.60 18.38 5.50
N ALA A 54 -5.65 18.36 6.34
CA ALA A 54 -5.72 17.47 7.49
C ALA A 54 -5.70 15.98 7.09
N GLN A 55 -6.33 15.64 5.96
CA GLN A 55 -6.29 14.29 5.41
C GLN A 55 -4.90 13.89 4.95
N THR A 56 -4.21 14.78 4.23
CA THR A 56 -2.84 14.54 3.77
C THR A 56 -1.90 14.37 4.96
N GLU A 57 -2.02 15.21 5.98
CA GLU A 57 -1.26 15.07 7.22
C GLU A 57 -1.51 13.71 7.88
N LEU A 58 -2.78 13.31 8.04
CA LEU A 58 -3.14 12.03 8.64
C LEU A 58 -2.66 10.83 7.80
N ALA A 59 -2.82 10.87 6.47
CA ALA A 59 -2.36 9.84 5.55
C ALA A 59 -0.85 9.63 5.64
N THR A 60 -0.09 10.73 5.57
CA THR A 60 1.37 10.70 5.42
C THR A 60 2.14 10.64 6.74
N ARG A 61 1.48 10.87 7.89
CA ARG A 61 2.10 10.75 9.22
C ARG A 61 2.89 9.44 9.34
N ALA A 62 4.15 9.52 9.75
CA ALA A 62 5.02 8.35 9.83
C ALA A 62 4.44 7.26 10.76
N MET A 63 4.68 6.01 10.41
CA MET A 63 4.34 4.83 11.20
C MET A 63 5.62 4.23 11.78
N LEU A 64 5.49 3.32 12.75
CA LEU A 64 6.65 2.61 13.30
C LEU A 64 7.33 1.79 12.20
N GLU A 65 8.61 2.04 11.93
CA GLU A 65 9.40 1.19 11.05
C GLU A 65 9.94 0.00 11.84
N LEU A 66 9.76 -1.20 11.26
CA LEU A 66 10.18 -2.46 11.87
C LEU A 66 11.20 -3.15 10.96
N PRO A 67 12.16 -3.91 11.53
CA PRO A 67 13.07 -4.72 10.73
C PRO A 67 12.30 -5.82 9.99
N GLU A 68 12.80 -6.27 8.84
CA GLU A 68 12.16 -7.32 8.03
C GLU A 68 11.91 -8.61 8.81
N ALA A 69 12.82 -8.97 9.71
CA ALA A 69 12.69 -10.14 10.59
C ALA A 69 11.43 -10.09 11.48
N ALA A 70 10.91 -8.90 11.81
CA ALA A 70 9.68 -8.77 12.60
C ALA A 70 8.47 -9.35 11.86
N SER A 71 8.50 -9.42 10.53
CA SER A 71 7.42 -9.99 9.72
C SER A 71 7.45 -11.52 9.63
N GLN A 72 8.50 -12.17 10.14
CA GLN A 72 8.63 -13.63 10.11
C GLN A 72 7.95 -14.28 11.31
N PRO A 73 7.43 -15.52 11.20
CA PRO A 73 6.86 -16.22 12.35
C PRO A 73 7.84 -16.33 13.53
N HIS A 74 7.45 -15.81 14.69
CA HIS A 74 8.22 -15.90 15.93
C HIS A 74 7.33 -15.75 17.19
N GLY A 75 7.96 -15.65 18.37
CA GLY A 75 7.30 -15.69 19.67
C GLY A 75 6.19 -14.65 19.85
N LEU A 76 5.00 -15.14 20.22
CA LEU A 76 3.83 -14.30 20.50
C LEU A 76 3.89 -13.68 21.90
N THR A 77 3.27 -12.52 22.07
CA THR A 77 3.07 -11.87 23.38
C THR A 77 1.65 -12.08 23.90
N ARG A 78 1.44 -11.80 25.19
CA ARG A 78 0.10 -11.66 25.80
C ARG A 78 -0.31 -10.20 25.98
N ASP A 79 0.60 -9.27 25.70
CA ASP A 79 0.30 -7.84 25.74
C ASP A 79 -0.70 -7.47 24.63
N THR A 80 -1.42 -6.37 24.81
CA THR A 80 -2.38 -5.88 23.81
C THR A 80 -2.20 -4.38 23.61
N ALA A 81 -2.45 -3.90 22.39
CA ALA A 81 -2.47 -2.47 22.08
C ALA A 81 -3.81 -1.79 22.44
N GLY A 82 -4.72 -2.52 23.11
CA GLY A 82 -6.08 -2.10 23.41
C GLY A 82 -7.07 -3.27 23.24
N PRO A 83 -8.37 -3.04 23.51
CA PRO A 83 -9.40 -4.06 23.33
C PRO A 83 -9.49 -4.51 21.87
N PRO A 84 -10.01 -5.69 21.53
CA PRO A 84 -10.19 -6.09 20.14
C PRO A 84 -11.06 -5.12 19.32
N LEU A 85 -10.86 -5.09 18.01
CA LEU A 85 -11.66 -4.33 17.03
C LEU A 85 -12.72 -5.26 16.43
N ALA A 86 -14.00 -4.93 16.63
CA ALA A 86 -15.10 -5.67 16.00
C ALA A 86 -15.31 -5.17 14.57
N LEU A 87 -15.03 -6.02 13.58
CA LEU A 87 -15.27 -5.72 12.18
C LEU A 87 -16.73 -6.01 11.84
N PRO A 88 -17.51 -4.99 11.41
CA PRO A 88 -18.89 -5.21 11.02
C PRO A 88 -18.98 -6.13 9.80
N ALA A 89 -20.09 -6.88 9.71
CA ALA A 89 -20.41 -7.64 8.52
C ALA A 89 -20.68 -6.71 7.31
N ALA A 90 -20.40 -7.21 6.11
CA ALA A 90 -20.69 -6.50 4.88
C ALA A 90 -22.20 -6.37 4.66
N GLY A 91 -22.67 -5.18 4.29
CA GLY A 91 -24.07 -4.95 3.90
C GLY A 91 -24.38 -5.46 2.49
N VAL A 92 -23.37 -5.58 1.62
CA VAL A 92 -23.51 -6.01 0.23
C VAL A 92 -22.41 -7.00 -0.14
N THR A 93 -22.80 -8.22 -0.52
CA THR A 93 -21.88 -9.28 -0.96
C THR A 93 -22.22 -9.83 -2.35
N SER A 94 -23.49 -9.79 -2.76
CA SER A 94 -23.94 -10.35 -4.03
C SER A 94 -23.42 -9.58 -5.24
N GLY A 95 -22.86 -10.30 -6.23
CA GLY A 95 -22.42 -9.71 -7.50
C GLY A 95 -21.16 -8.85 -7.39
N ARG A 96 -20.44 -8.92 -6.25
CA ARG A 96 -19.19 -8.20 -6.03
C ARG A 96 -18.08 -9.16 -5.69
N TRP A 97 -16.89 -8.88 -6.19
CA TRP A 97 -15.70 -9.64 -5.81
C TRP A 97 -15.16 -9.19 -4.44
N VAL A 98 -15.14 -7.88 -4.19
CA VAL A 98 -14.84 -7.31 -2.87
C VAL A 98 -16.17 -6.97 -2.17
N PRO A 99 -16.50 -7.62 -1.03
CA PRO A 99 -17.64 -7.23 -0.21
C PRO A 99 -17.61 -5.74 0.17
N GLY A 100 -18.79 -5.12 0.33
CA GLY A 100 -18.90 -3.71 0.66
C GLY A 100 -20.15 -3.35 1.46
N GLY A 101 -20.50 -2.07 1.45
CA GLY A 101 -21.65 -1.54 2.21
C GLY A 101 -21.46 -1.62 3.72
N PHE A 102 -20.22 -1.48 4.20
CA PHE A 102 -19.92 -1.43 5.63
C PHE A 102 -20.40 -0.11 6.25
N PRO A 103 -20.80 -0.10 7.54
CA PRO A 103 -21.26 1.12 8.22
C PRO A 103 -20.26 2.27 8.16
N ALA A 104 -20.76 3.52 8.17
CA ALA A 104 -19.96 4.76 8.19
C ALA A 104 -19.25 4.98 9.54
N THR A 105 -18.37 4.06 9.90
CA THR A 105 -17.56 4.00 11.11
C THR A 105 -16.12 3.65 10.74
N PRO A 106 -15.13 4.00 11.58
CA PRO A 106 -13.74 3.63 11.32
C PRO A 106 -13.52 2.11 11.24
N GLU A 107 -14.25 1.34 12.03
CA GLU A 107 -14.28 -0.13 11.97
C GLU A 107 -14.87 -0.63 10.65
N GLY A 108 -15.87 0.07 10.09
CA GLY A 108 -16.38 -0.20 8.74
C GLY A 108 -15.36 0.07 7.65
N ALA A 109 -14.55 1.13 7.77
CA ALA A 109 -13.42 1.37 6.87
C ALA A 109 -12.39 0.24 6.95
N LEU A 110 -12.03 -0.15 8.18
CA LEU A 110 -11.10 -1.26 8.43
C LEU A 110 -11.63 -2.59 7.87
N ALA A 111 -12.93 -2.87 8.00
CA ALA A 111 -13.57 -4.05 7.44
C ALA A 111 -13.57 -4.03 5.90
N GLN A 112 -13.79 -2.86 5.29
CA GLN A 112 -13.67 -2.70 3.84
C GLN A 112 -12.23 -2.95 3.35
N LEU A 113 -11.23 -2.45 4.08
CA LEU A 113 -9.83 -2.72 3.76
C LEU A 113 -9.51 -4.21 3.91
N ALA A 114 -9.94 -4.86 4.99
CA ALA A 114 -9.75 -6.29 5.20
C ALA A 114 -10.35 -7.10 4.04
N ALA A 115 -11.58 -6.79 3.63
CA ALA A 115 -12.25 -7.44 2.51
C ALA A 115 -11.48 -7.26 1.18
N LEU A 116 -10.97 -6.06 0.91
CA LEU A 116 -10.11 -5.79 -0.25
C LEU A 116 -8.82 -6.61 -0.20
N THR A 117 -8.10 -6.57 0.92
CA THR A 117 -6.77 -7.19 1.02
C THR A 117 -6.89 -8.72 0.94
N GLU A 118 -7.87 -9.32 1.61
CA GLU A 118 -8.13 -10.76 1.55
C GLU A 118 -8.53 -11.21 0.12
N ALA A 119 -9.43 -10.47 -0.55
CA ALA A 119 -9.84 -10.79 -1.92
C ALA A 119 -8.71 -10.60 -2.94
N GLY A 120 -8.01 -9.46 -2.86
CA GLY A 120 -6.98 -9.08 -3.82
C GLY A 120 -5.70 -9.91 -3.72
N LEU A 121 -5.38 -10.44 -2.54
CA LEU A 121 -4.22 -11.31 -2.35
C LEU A 121 -4.48 -12.78 -2.65
N SER A 122 -5.74 -13.19 -2.75
CA SER A 122 -6.10 -14.57 -3.08
C SER A 122 -5.43 -15.01 -4.39
N GLY A 123 -4.69 -16.11 -4.33
CA GLY A 123 -3.96 -16.67 -5.47
C GLY A 123 -2.64 -15.96 -5.83
N GLY A 124 -2.33 -14.82 -5.20
CA GLY A 124 -1.00 -14.20 -5.29
C GLY A 124 -0.66 -13.62 -6.66
N ASP A 125 -1.66 -13.16 -7.42
CA ASP A 125 -1.47 -12.45 -8.68
C ASP A 125 -1.57 -10.93 -8.47
N PRO A 126 -0.53 -10.13 -8.77
CA PRO A 126 -0.63 -8.68 -8.70
C PRO A 126 -1.76 -8.08 -9.57
N GLN A 127 -2.10 -8.70 -10.71
CA GLN A 127 -3.23 -8.22 -11.53
C GLN A 127 -4.58 -8.40 -10.82
N ALA A 128 -4.76 -9.50 -10.10
CA ALA A 128 -5.93 -9.71 -9.26
C ALA A 128 -5.99 -8.64 -8.17
N TYR A 129 -4.88 -8.38 -7.46
CA TYR A 129 -4.82 -7.31 -6.47
C TYR A 129 -5.18 -5.93 -7.07
N ARG A 130 -4.65 -5.60 -8.25
CA ARG A 130 -4.99 -4.34 -8.95
C ARG A 130 -6.49 -4.23 -9.21
N GLN A 131 -7.10 -5.28 -9.76
CA GLN A 131 -8.53 -5.30 -10.06
C GLN A 131 -9.39 -5.13 -8.79
N ALA A 132 -9.02 -5.81 -7.69
CA ALA A 132 -9.69 -5.66 -6.41
C ALA A 132 -9.56 -4.22 -5.88
N TYR A 133 -8.36 -3.64 -5.95
CA TYR A 133 -8.08 -2.26 -5.54
C TYR A 133 -8.88 -1.24 -6.32
N GLU A 134 -8.84 -1.33 -7.66
CA GLU A 134 -9.54 -0.41 -8.54
C GLU A 134 -11.06 -0.51 -8.40
N SER A 135 -11.60 -1.68 -8.05
CA SER A 135 -13.03 -1.86 -7.82
C SER A 135 -13.60 -1.06 -6.64
N VAL A 136 -12.75 -0.74 -5.66
CA VAL A 136 -13.14 0.04 -4.46
C VAL A 136 -12.39 1.37 -4.36
N ALA A 137 -11.64 1.77 -5.37
CA ALA A 137 -10.97 3.05 -5.41
C ALA A 137 -11.87 4.14 -6.02
N LEU A 138 -11.73 5.37 -5.53
CA LEU A 138 -12.32 6.54 -6.17
C LEU A 138 -11.45 7.06 -7.31
N PRO A 139 -12.03 7.77 -8.30
CA PRO A 139 -11.24 8.49 -9.29
C PRO A 139 -10.23 9.44 -8.62
N GLY A 140 -8.96 9.37 -9.02
CA GLY A 140 -7.87 10.15 -8.42
C GLY A 140 -7.23 9.53 -7.17
N ALA A 141 -7.63 8.33 -6.76
CA ALA A 141 -6.89 7.52 -5.80
C ALA A 141 -5.50 7.13 -6.35
N PRO A 142 -4.51 6.86 -5.46
CA PRO A 142 -3.22 6.33 -5.89
C PRO A 142 -3.37 5.10 -6.77
N ALA A 143 -2.53 4.97 -7.81
CA ALA A 143 -2.56 3.80 -8.67
C ALA A 143 -2.17 2.54 -7.90
N ALA A 144 -2.87 1.43 -8.13
CA ALA A 144 -2.67 0.19 -7.38
C ALA A 144 -1.23 -0.35 -7.44
N ASP A 145 -0.51 -0.12 -8.55
CA ASP A 145 0.88 -0.57 -8.72
C ASP A 145 1.91 0.26 -7.95
N THR A 146 1.51 1.44 -7.47
CA THR A 146 2.28 2.26 -6.54
C THR A 146 2.09 1.82 -5.09
N THR A 147 1.20 0.87 -4.80
CA THR A 147 1.04 0.31 -3.45
C THR A 147 2.22 -0.61 -3.10
N VAL A 148 2.54 -0.67 -1.81
CA VAL A 148 3.56 -1.61 -1.30
C VAL A 148 3.12 -3.05 -1.55
N MET A 149 1.83 -3.35 -1.41
CA MET A 149 1.26 -4.68 -1.59
C MET A 149 1.48 -5.24 -3.01
N TYR A 150 1.15 -4.46 -4.05
CA TYR A 150 1.36 -4.87 -5.44
C TYR A 150 2.84 -5.14 -5.75
N ARG A 151 3.74 -4.27 -5.25
CA ARG A 151 5.19 -4.47 -5.42
C ARG A 151 5.70 -5.69 -4.68
N ASN A 152 5.20 -5.97 -3.48
CA ASN A 152 5.63 -7.11 -2.69
C ASN A 152 5.18 -8.44 -3.30
N LEU A 153 3.99 -8.51 -3.88
CA LEU A 153 3.58 -9.67 -4.68
C LEU A 153 4.54 -9.90 -5.86
N GLN A 154 4.95 -8.85 -6.57
CA GLN A 154 5.94 -9.00 -7.64
C GLN A 154 7.30 -9.47 -7.13
N GLN A 155 7.75 -8.97 -5.98
CA GLN A 155 9.03 -9.37 -5.38
C GLN A 155 9.00 -10.82 -4.89
N LEU A 156 7.93 -11.24 -4.23
CA LEU A 156 7.72 -12.63 -3.80
C LEU A 156 7.79 -13.58 -4.99
N ARG A 157 7.12 -13.23 -6.09
CA ARG A 157 7.13 -14.01 -7.33
C ARG A 157 8.50 -14.04 -8.00
N ALA A 158 9.19 -12.90 -8.05
CA ALA A 158 10.55 -12.81 -8.58
C ALA A 158 11.53 -13.70 -7.78
N GLY A 159 11.43 -13.71 -6.44
CA GLY A 159 12.24 -14.58 -5.58
C GLY A 159 11.99 -16.08 -5.79
N ALA A 160 10.81 -16.43 -6.32
CA ALA A 160 10.45 -17.79 -6.71
C ALA A 160 10.67 -18.10 -8.21
N GLY A 161 11.25 -17.18 -8.98
CA GLY A 161 11.45 -17.35 -10.42
C GLY A 161 10.17 -17.38 -11.25
N LEU A 162 9.07 -16.82 -10.73
CA LEU A 162 7.76 -16.81 -11.37
C LEU A 162 7.55 -15.55 -12.24
N PRO A 163 6.67 -15.60 -13.26
CA PRO A 163 6.26 -14.41 -14.00
C PRO A 163 5.75 -13.32 -13.05
N ARG A 164 6.06 -12.05 -13.32
CA ARG A 164 5.69 -10.95 -12.40
C ARG A 164 4.18 -10.76 -12.22
N THR A 165 3.36 -11.14 -13.21
CA THR A 165 1.90 -11.04 -13.17
C THR A 165 1.25 -12.27 -13.82
N GLY A 166 -0.05 -12.42 -13.63
CA GLY A 166 -0.85 -13.48 -14.22
C GLY A 166 -0.93 -14.72 -13.34
N ALA A 167 -1.97 -15.52 -13.58
CA ALA A 167 -2.19 -16.78 -12.91
C ALA A 167 -1.02 -17.75 -13.14
N VAL A 168 -0.60 -18.45 -12.08
CA VAL A 168 0.43 -19.49 -12.13
C VAL A 168 -0.18 -20.77 -11.60
N ALA A 169 -0.15 -21.83 -12.41
CA ALA A 169 -0.66 -23.13 -12.02
C ALA A 169 0.06 -23.65 -10.77
N GLY A 170 -0.71 -24.08 -9.77
CA GLY A 170 -0.16 -24.60 -8.51
C GLY A 170 0.49 -23.54 -7.60
N LEU A 171 0.36 -22.24 -7.90
CA LEU A 171 0.60 -21.19 -6.92
C LEU A 171 -0.68 -20.95 -6.13
N ALA A 172 -0.60 -21.05 -4.81
CA ALA A 172 -1.66 -20.65 -3.90
C ALA A 172 -1.10 -19.59 -2.97
N LEU A 173 -1.83 -18.48 -2.79
CA LEU A 173 -1.58 -17.51 -1.74
C LEU A 173 -2.89 -17.23 -1.04
N THR A 174 -2.87 -17.27 0.29
CA THR A 174 -3.98 -16.84 1.14
C THR A 174 -3.49 -15.74 2.05
N TYR A 175 -4.38 -14.82 2.40
CA TYR A 175 -4.16 -13.79 3.39
C TYR A 175 -5.35 -13.79 4.34
N ARG A 176 -5.07 -13.72 5.64
CA ARG A 176 -6.09 -13.63 6.68
C ARG A 176 -5.80 -12.42 7.54
N THR A 177 -6.70 -11.45 7.57
CA THR A 177 -6.62 -10.34 8.51
C THR A 177 -6.84 -10.84 9.93
N THR A 178 -5.85 -10.60 10.79
CA THR A 178 -5.81 -11.03 12.20
C THR A 178 -5.83 -9.84 13.16
N SER A 179 -5.33 -8.69 12.71
CA SER A 179 -5.24 -7.49 13.52
C SER A 179 -5.49 -6.24 12.65
N GLY A 180 -5.82 -5.13 13.30
CA GLY A 180 -6.05 -3.86 12.62
C GLY A 180 -5.66 -2.68 13.48
N LEU A 181 -5.50 -1.54 12.82
CA LEU A 181 -5.12 -0.27 13.41
C LEU A 181 -5.91 0.85 12.73
N ILE A 182 -6.66 1.62 13.51
CA ILE A 182 -7.26 2.87 13.06
C ILE A 182 -6.28 3.98 13.43
N LYS A 183 -5.53 4.48 12.44
CA LYS A 183 -4.53 5.54 12.64
C LYS A 183 -5.18 6.87 13.01
N GLY A 184 -6.40 7.10 12.53
CA GLY A 184 -7.23 8.23 12.89
C GLY A 184 -8.32 8.50 11.87
N THR A 185 -9.11 9.54 12.14
CA THR A 185 -10.24 9.96 11.32
C THR A 185 -10.29 11.47 11.19
N THR A 186 -10.84 11.96 10.09
CA THR A 186 -11.23 13.36 9.91
C THR A 186 -12.65 13.44 9.34
N HIS A 187 -13.14 14.66 9.09
CA HIS A 187 -14.45 14.91 8.45
C HIS A 187 -15.61 14.17 9.13
N ALA A 188 -15.69 14.32 10.47
CA ALA A 188 -16.68 13.66 11.32
C ALA A 188 -16.75 12.13 11.12
N GLY A 189 -15.60 11.48 10.87
CA GLY A 189 -15.51 10.03 10.72
C GLY A 189 -15.77 9.51 9.31
N ARG A 190 -16.04 10.39 8.33
CA ARG A 190 -16.20 10.00 6.91
C ARG A 190 -14.89 9.86 6.14
N TYR A 191 -13.77 10.24 6.76
CA TYR A 191 -12.42 9.92 6.29
C TYR A 191 -11.68 9.17 7.38
N ALA A 192 -11.03 8.08 7.03
CA ALA A 192 -10.24 7.28 7.96
C ALA A 192 -8.94 6.82 7.28
N VAL A 193 -7.86 6.78 8.06
CA VAL A 193 -6.66 6.04 7.67
C VAL A 193 -6.61 4.79 8.54
N VAL A 194 -6.70 3.64 7.90
CA VAL A 194 -6.79 2.34 8.56
C VAL A 194 -5.73 1.43 8.00
N CYS A 195 -5.26 0.52 8.84
CA CYS A 195 -4.29 -0.49 8.48
C CYS A 195 -4.77 -1.87 8.92
N VAL A 196 -4.68 -2.85 8.03
CA VAL A 196 -4.84 -4.27 8.37
C VAL A 196 -3.47 -4.90 8.54
N LEU A 197 -3.37 -5.84 9.47
CA LEU A 197 -2.26 -6.77 9.57
C LEU A 197 -2.80 -8.18 9.52
N GLY A 198 -2.12 -9.04 8.78
CA GLY A 198 -2.57 -10.40 8.54
C GLY A 198 -1.43 -11.33 8.26
N GLU A 199 -1.77 -12.61 8.40
CA GLU A 199 -0.90 -13.73 8.06
C GLU A 199 -1.16 -14.08 6.60
N TYR A 200 -0.10 -14.15 5.80
CA TYR A 200 -0.17 -14.80 4.51
C TYR A 200 0.48 -16.16 4.55
N SER A 201 -0.04 -17.08 3.75
CA SER A 201 0.65 -18.31 3.40
C SER A 201 0.69 -18.45 1.89
N ALA A 202 1.88 -18.71 1.35
CA ALA A 202 2.09 -18.95 -0.06
C ALA A 202 2.68 -20.34 -0.27
N GLN A 203 2.14 -21.08 -1.23
CA GLN A 203 2.55 -22.43 -1.56
C GLN A 203 2.77 -22.56 -3.06
N HIS A 204 3.90 -23.14 -3.45
CA HIS A 204 4.19 -23.49 -4.83
C HIS A 204 5.14 -24.69 -4.89
N GLN A 205 4.78 -25.71 -5.68
CA GLN A 205 5.59 -26.92 -5.89
C GLN A 205 6.10 -27.58 -4.60
N GLY A 206 5.24 -27.70 -3.58
CA GLY A 206 5.58 -28.30 -2.29
C GLY A 206 6.44 -27.44 -1.37
N ARG A 207 6.78 -26.20 -1.75
CA ARG A 207 7.41 -25.21 -0.89
C ARG A 207 6.35 -24.30 -0.32
N ALA A 208 6.38 -24.09 1.00
CA ALA A 208 5.49 -23.17 1.70
C ALA A 208 6.30 -22.07 2.38
N VAL A 209 5.80 -20.85 2.31
CA VAL A 209 6.30 -19.70 3.07
C VAL A 209 5.12 -19.00 3.74
N ALA A 210 5.37 -18.45 4.93
CA ALA A 210 4.38 -17.68 5.66
C ALA A 210 5.06 -16.43 6.23
N GLY A 211 4.26 -15.38 6.43
CA GLY A 211 4.74 -14.15 7.01
C GLY A 211 3.58 -13.23 7.39
N GLY A 212 3.92 -12.20 8.15
CA GLY A 212 3.03 -11.10 8.48
C GLY A 212 3.18 -9.98 7.47
N PHE A 213 2.07 -9.42 7.02
CA PHE A 213 2.12 -8.29 6.10
C PHE A 213 0.97 -7.31 6.36
N GLY A 214 1.31 -6.03 6.40
CA GLY A 214 0.37 -4.95 6.65
C GLY A 214 -0.01 -4.18 5.39
N ASP A 215 -1.23 -3.66 5.36
CA ASP A 215 -1.70 -2.72 4.34
C ASP A 215 -2.32 -1.52 5.04
N CYS A 216 -1.91 -0.31 4.69
CA CYS A 216 -2.53 0.93 5.18
C CYS A 216 -3.14 1.65 4.00
N GLN A 217 -4.39 2.10 4.13
CA GLN A 217 -5.08 2.87 3.11
C GLN A 217 -5.79 4.09 3.72
N ALA A 218 -5.79 5.18 2.96
CA ALA A 218 -6.67 6.32 3.21
C ALA A 218 -8.03 6.04 2.57
N MET A 219 -9.09 6.11 3.35
CA MET A 219 -10.44 5.74 2.91
C MET A 219 -11.42 6.87 3.16
N ARG A 220 -12.40 7.00 2.28
CA ARG A 220 -13.55 7.90 2.44
C ARG A 220 -14.84 7.12 2.34
N HIS A 221 -15.81 7.52 3.14
CA HIS A 221 -17.18 7.02 3.07
C HIS A 221 -18.01 7.95 2.19
N VAL A 222 -18.33 7.51 0.98
CA VAL A 222 -19.13 8.24 -0.01
C VAL A 222 -20.19 7.33 -0.60
N ASP A 223 -21.39 7.86 -0.85
CA ASP A 223 -22.51 7.12 -1.43
C ASP A 223 -22.85 5.79 -0.74
N GLY A 224 -22.68 5.75 0.59
CA GLY A 224 -22.94 4.55 1.39
C GLY A 224 -21.82 3.50 1.40
N GLU A 225 -20.65 3.83 0.85
CA GLU A 225 -19.52 2.90 0.72
C GLU A 225 -18.20 3.50 1.19
N TRP A 226 -17.41 2.67 1.87
CA TRP A 226 -16.01 2.95 2.10
C TRP A 226 -15.21 2.66 0.83
N ARG A 227 -14.41 3.64 0.38
CA ARG A 227 -13.62 3.56 -0.85
C ARG A 227 -12.25 4.17 -0.64
N ILE A 228 -11.25 3.74 -1.42
CA ILE A 228 -9.90 4.33 -1.34
C ILE A 228 -9.99 5.79 -1.77
N SER A 229 -9.49 6.68 -0.91
CA SER A 229 -9.57 8.12 -1.07
C SER A 229 -8.67 8.61 -2.22
N PRO A 230 -9.12 9.62 -2.98
CA PRO A 230 -8.22 10.44 -3.78
C PRO A 230 -7.19 11.15 -2.87
N GLY A 231 -6.05 11.52 -3.45
CA GLY A 231 -5.01 12.29 -2.78
C GLY A 231 -3.82 11.46 -2.30
N ALA A 232 -3.22 11.87 -1.17
CA ALA A 232 -2.00 11.26 -0.68
C ALA A 232 -2.19 9.80 -0.27
N ALA A 233 -1.26 8.94 -0.71
CA ALA A 233 -1.19 7.57 -0.23
C ALA A 233 -0.92 7.53 1.28
N ALA A 234 -1.50 6.54 1.96
CA ALA A 234 -1.18 6.31 3.36
C ALA A 234 0.30 5.90 3.52
N ALA A 235 0.90 6.31 4.63
CA ALA A 235 2.22 5.86 5.02
C ALA A 235 2.28 4.32 5.07
N LYS A 236 3.46 3.78 4.78
CA LYS A 236 3.70 2.33 4.78
C LYS A 236 3.28 1.71 6.12
N ALA A 237 2.59 0.58 6.05
CA ALA A 237 2.22 -0.19 7.22
C ALA A 237 3.46 -0.76 7.93
N PRO A 238 3.51 -0.73 9.28
CA PRO A 238 4.45 -1.54 10.04
C PRO A 238 4.15 -3.02 9.74
N ASN A 239 5.14 -3.77 9.26
CA ASN A 239 5.00 -5.18 8.98
C ASN A 239 5.57 -5.99 10.15
N ALA A 240 4.71 -6.74 10.82
CA ALA A 240 5.03 -7.60 11.94
C ALA A 240 4.32 -8.94 11.80
N TRP A 241 4.82 -9.99 12.44
CA TRP A 241 4.09 -11.22 12.65
C TRP A 241 2.92 -10.93 13.61
N PRO A 242 1.68 -11.32 13.26
CA PRO A 242 0.54 -11.05 14.13
C PRO A 242 0.68 -11.63 15.53
N GLY A 243 0.24 -10.88 16.53
CA GLY A 243 0.30 -11.28 17.95
C GLY A 243 1.68 -11.17 18.61
N THR A 244 2.69 -10.57 17.95
CA THR A 244 4.00 -10.32 18.57
C THR A 244 4.08 -8.97 19.27
N ALA A 245 5.15 -8.77 20.04
CA ALA A 245 5.40 -7.50 20.73
C ALA A 245 5.57 -6.33 19.75
N GLU A 246 6.13 -6.56 18.56
CA GLU A 246 6.28 -5.57 17.49
C GLU A 246 4.93 -5.16 16.91
N ALA A 247 4.01 -6.12 16.72
CA ALA A 247 2.65 -5.82 16.28
C ALA A 247 1.91 -4.95 17.31
N VAL A 248 2.05 -5.28 18.60
CA VAL A 248 1.50 -4.50 19.71
C VAL A 248 2.14 -3.10 19.78
N ALA A 249 3.46 -2.99 19.66
CA ALA A 249 4.19 -1.73 19.66
C ALA A 249 3.81 -0.82 18.48
N ALA A 250 3.49 -1.42 17.33
CA ALA A 250 2.95 -0.71 16.16
C ALA A 250 1.50 -0.24 16.36
N GLY A 251 0.82 -0.68 17.43
CA GLY A 251 -0.55 -0.29 17.75
C GLY A 251 -1.62 -1.21 17.16
N TYR A 252 -1.25 -2.36 16.59
CA TYR A 252 -2.24 -3.31 16.07
C TYR A 252 -3.02 -3.97 17.20
N ARG A 253 -4.34 -4.00 17.03
CA ARG A 253 -5.29 -4.65 17.93
C ARG A 253 -5.88 -5.86 17.21
N ASP A 254 -6.17 -6.93 17.94
CA ASP A 254 -6.83 -8.10 17.37
C ASP A 254 -8.16 -7.73 16.72
N VAL A 255 -8.51 -8.37 15.60
CA VAL A 255 -9.83 -8.22 15.00
C VAL A 255 -10.74 -9.39 15.37
N VAL A 256 -12.00 -9.08 15.65
CA VAL A 256 -13.08 -10.05 15.84
C VAL A 256 -14.17 -9.76 14.81
N ARG A 257 -14.88 -10.79 14.36
CA ARG A 257 -15.94 -10.71 13.33
C ARG A 257 -17.24 -11.24 13.90
#